data_AF-A0ABC8RZG0-F1
#
_entry.id   AF-A0ABC8RZG0-F1
#
_cell.length_a   1.000
_cell.length_b   1.000
_cell.length_c   1.000
_cell.angle_alpha   90.00
_cell.angle_beta   90.00
_cell.angle_gamma   90.00
#
_symmetry.space_group_name_H-M   'P 1'
#
loop_
_entity.id
_entity.type
_entity.pdbx_description
1 polymer ?
#
loop_
_entity_poly.entity_id
_entity_poly.type
_entity_poly.pdbx_seq_one_letter_code
_entity_poly.pdbx_strand_id
1 'polypeptide(L)'
;MEAILDIQEFPLIIAVAFSGLAIALAGLSLWYLREYVSYSKKRASNLPPLPEVPGLPILGNLLQLKEKKPHMTFTKWAQTYGPIYSIKTGANTIIVLNSVEVAKEAMVTRFSSISTRKLSKALTILTSDKTMVAMSDYNEFHKTVKRHMLTNVLGPTAQRRHRLHRDILIEYTMDQLYAFLKSSPLGAVTLRKIIEPEIFGLALKQALGKDVKSIQVEELGTTLSREELFKVLITDPMEGSIDVDWRDFFPYMQWVPNKSFEEKIQQMKFRRQTAMQALIKEQMKRISSGEVPLSMLIEVLVHSS
;
A
#
# COMPACT_ATOMS: atom_id res chain seq x y z
N MET A 1 -45.14 -65.57 -10.39
CA MET A 1 -45.24 -64.99 -9.04
C MET A 1 -43.90 -64.36 -8.78
N GLU A 2 -43.80 -63.02 -8.84
CA GLU A 2 -42.63 -62.13 -8.62
C GLU A 2 -42.57 -61.05 -9.72
N ALA A 3 -43.23 -59.90 -9.50
CA ALA A 3 -42.96 -58.63 -10.20
C ALA A 3 -43.85 -57.44 -9.70
N ILE A 4 -44.22 -57.36 -8.40
CA ILE A 4 -45.05 -56.22 -7.91
C ILE A 4 -44.59 -55.70 -6.51
N LEU A 5 -43.30 -55.69 -6.19
CA LEU A 5 -42.86 -55.26 -4.83
C LEU A 5 -41.73 -54.23 -4.75
N ASP A 6 -41.47 -53.41 -5.77
CA ASP A 6 -40.29 -52.51 -5.75
C ASP A 6 -40.55 -51.00 -5.98
N ILE A 7 -41.79 -50.51 -5.93
CA ILE A 7 -42.07 -49.09 -6.28
C ILE A 7 -42.39 -48.18 -5.07
N GLN A 8 -42.45 -48.69 -3.84
CA GLN A 8 -42.92 -47.89 -2.69
C GLN A 8 -41.81 -47.37 -1.74
N GLU A 9 -40.55 -47.81 -1.84
CA GLU A 9 -39.50 -47.43 -0.88
C GLU A 9 -38.68 -46.18 -1.27
N PHE A 10 -38.66 -45.81 -2.55
CA PHE A 10 -37.89 -44.66 -3.05
C PHE A 10 -38.28 -43.27 -2.50
N PRO A 11 -39.57 -42.91 -2.32
CA PRO A 11 -39.94 -41.55 -1.88
C PRO A 11 -39.67 -41.30 -0.39
N LEU A 12 -39.65 -42.33 0.45
CA LEU A 12 -39.44 -42.20 1.89
C LEU A 12 -37.97 -41.90 2.22
N ILE A 13 -37.04 -42.59 1.57
CA ILE A 13 -35.59 -42.43 1.76
C ILE A 13 -35.15 -41.00 1.38
N ILE A 14 -35.69 -40.48 0.28
CA ILE A 14 -35.40 -39.12 -0.19
C ILE A 14 -35.95 -38.07 0.81
N ALA A 15 -37.18 -38.24 1.30
CA ALA A 15 -37.79 -37.33 2.28
C ALA A 15 -37.02 -37.33 3.62
N VAL A 16 -36.59 -38.50 4.10
CA VAL A 16 -35.77 -38.63 5.31
C VAL A 16 -34.39 -37.99 5.10
N ALA A 17 -33.75 -38.17 3.95
CA ALA A 17 -32.48 -37.53 3.63
C ALA A 17 -32.57 -36.00 3.60
N PHE A 18 -33.63 -35.42 3.00
CA PHE A 18 -33.83 -33.97 2.99
C PHE A 18 -34.11 -33.40 4.39
N SER A 19 -34.90 -34.10 5.21
CA SER A 19 -35.16 -33.71 6.60
C SER A 19 -33.89 -33.73 7.46
N GLY A 20 -33.05 -34.76 7.30
CA GLY A 20 -31.75 -34.86 7.97
C GLY A 20 -30.79 -33.73 7.57
N LEU A 21 -30.74 -33.38 6.28
CA LEU A 21 -29.92 -32.27 5.79
C LEU A 21 -30.40 -30.92 6.34
N ALA A 22 -31.71 -30.68 6.39
CA ALA A 22 -32.28 -29.46 6.95
C ALA A 22 -32.00 -29.31 8.44
N ILE A 23 -32.11 -30.39 9.23
CA ILE A 23 -31.79 -30.41 10.66
C ILE A 23 -30.29 -30.16 10.87
N ALA A 24 -29.42 -30.76 10.05
CA ALA A 24 -27.98 -30.54 10.12
C ALA A 24 -27.61 -29.07 9.81
N LEU A 25 -28.22 -28.47 8.78
CA LEU A 25 -28.01 -27.06 8.44
C LEU A 25 -28.54 -26.13 9.53
N ALA A 26 -29.70 -26.42 10.11
CA ALA A 26 -30.24 -25.68 11.24
C ALA A 26 -29.33 -25.78 12.48
N GLY A 27 -28.83 -26.98 12.79
CA GLY A 27 -27.88 -27.22 13.88
C GLY A 27 -26.56 -26.47 13.69
N LEU A 28 -26.00 -26.50 12.48
CA LEU A 28 -24.80 -25.73 12.12
C LEU A 28 -25.05 -24.23 12.23
N SER A 29 -26.22 -23.74 11.79
CA SER A 29 -26.58 -22.33 11.90
C SER A 29 -26.70 -21.87 13.36
N LEU A 30 -27.32 -22.68 14.22
CA LEU A 30 -27.46 -22.41 15.66
C LEU A 30 -26.11 -22.48 16.39
N TRP A 31 -25.26 -23.44 16.03
CA TRP A 31 -23.90 -23.53 16.57
C TRP A 31 -23.06 -22.31 16.18
N TYR A 32 -23.12 -21.90 14.91
CA TYR A 32 -22.46 -20.70 14.42
C TYR A 32 -22.98 -19.43 15.11
N LEU A 33 -24.30 -19.31 15.30
CA LEU A 33 -24.93 -18.20 16.01
C LEU A 33 -24.49 -18.14 17.48
N ARG A 34 -24.44 -19.29 18.16
CA ARG A 34 -23.99 -19.41 19.56
C ARG A 34 -22.53 -19.03 19.72
N GLU A 35 -21.66 -19.51 18.83
CA GLU A 35 -20.25 -19.12 18.83
C GLU A 35 -20.08 -17.63 18.51
N TYR A 36 -20.84 -17.08 17.56
CA TYR A 36 -20.83 -15.64 17.25
C TYR A 36 -21.21 -14.79 18.48
N VAL A 37 -22.28 -15.15 19.18
CA VAL A 37 -22.74 -14.45 20.40
C VAL A 37 -21.73 -14.61 21.55
N SER A 38 -21.18 -15.82 21.74
CA SER A 38 -20.15 -16.10 22.75
C SER A 38 -18.86 -15.31 22.49
N TYR A 39 -18.41 -15.27 21.23
CA TYR A 39 -17.23 -14.54 20.79
C TYR A 39 -17.41 -13.03 20.91
N SER A 40 -18.62 -12.52 20.62
CA SER A 40 -19.00 -11.12 20.84
C SER A 40 -18.94 -10.73 22.32
N LYS A 41 -19.47 -11.58 23.23
CA LYS A 41 -19.42 -11.33 24.68
C LYS A 41 -17.99 -11.36 25.25
N LYS A 42 -17.11 -12.23 24.75
CA LYS A 42 -15.70 -12.33 25.22
C LYS A 42 -14.84 -11.11 24.84
N ARG A 43 -15.27 -10.29 23.86
CA ARG A 43 -14.56 -9.06 23.44
C ARG A 43 -15.13 -7.78 24.05
N ALA A 44 -16.17 -7.86 24.87
CA ALA A 44 -16.76 -6.68 25.49
C ALA A 44 -15.78 -6.07 26.51
N SER A 45 -15.03 -5.04 26.08
CA SER A 45 -14.38 -4.12 27.00
C SER A 45 -15.43 -3.32 27.77
N ASN A 46 -15.09 -2.77 28.94
CA ASN A 46 -15.97 -1.88 29.70
C ASN A 46 -16.27 -0.53 28.99
N LEU A 47 -15.83 -0.35 27.75
CA LEU A 47 -16.14 0.82 26.93
C LEU A 47 -17.47 0.61 26.19
N PRO A 48 -18.25 1.69 25.97
CA PRO A 48 -19.45 1.61 25.14
C PRO A 48 -19.08 1.05 23.76
N PRO A 49 -19.94 0.22 23.15
CA PRO A 49 -19.68 -0.32 21.83
C PRO A 49 -19.49 0.83 20.85
N LEU A 50 -18.42 0.73 20.04
CA LEU A 50 -18.15 1.72 19.01
C LEU A 50 -19.30 1.70 17.98
N PRO A 51 -19.84 2.86 17.55
CA PRO A 51 -20.86 2.89 16.49
C PRO A 51 -20.35 2.16 15.24
N GLU A 52 -21.15 1.23 14.72
CA GLU A 52 -20.82 0.46 13.52
C GLU A 52 -21.74 0.88 12.37
N VAL A 53 -21.16 1.18 11.21
CA VAL A 53 -21.93 1.47 9.99
C VAL A 53 -22.51 0.16 9.44
N PRO A 54 -23.84 0.04 9.26
CA PRO A 54 -24.46 -1.18 8.75
C PRO A 54 -23.93 -1.57 7.36
N GLY A 55 -23.33 -2.75 7.28
CA GLY A 55 -22.81 -3.36 6.05
C GLY A 55 -23.60 -4.60 5.63
N LEU A 56 -23.38 -5.05 4.40
CA LEU A 56 -23.95 -6.30 3.90
C LEU A 56 -23.32 -7.51 4.60
N PRO A 57 -24.04 -8.64 4.75
CA PRO A 57 -23.44 -9.88 5.22
C PRO A 57 -22.22 -10.25 4.38
N ILE A 58 -21.15 -10.72 5.03
CA ILE A 58 -19.87 -11.15 4.43
C ILE A 58 -19.04 -10.02 3.80
N LEU A 59 -19.64 -9.13 3.00
CA LEU A 59 -18.95 -8.05 2.30
C LEU A 59 -18.67 -6.82 3.19
N GLY A 60 -19.51 -6.60 4.21
CA GLY A 60 -19.53 -5.36 4.97
C GLY A 60 -19.91 -4.17 4.09
N ASN A 61 -19.17 -3.08 4.21
CA ASN A 61 -19.38 -1.80 3.56
C ASN A 61 -18.64 -1.66 2.22
N LEU A 62 -18.00 -2.72 1.69
CA LEU A 62 -17.24 -2.66 0.43
C LEU A 62 -18.05 -2.07 -0.73
N LEU A 63 -19.31 -2.49 -0.89
CA LEU A 63 -20.20 -1.98 -1.94
C LEU A 63 -20.76 -0.58 -1.65
N GLN A 64 -20.54 -0.04 -0.46
CA GLN A 64 -20.92 1.32 -0.11
C GLN A 64 -19.74 2.30 -0.35
N LEU A 65 -18.50 1.79 -0.40
CA LEU A 65 -17.29 2.55 -0.73
C LEU A 65 -17.10 2.71 -2.26
N LYS A 66 -18.20 2.90 -3.00
CA LYS A 66 -18.20 2.96 -4.48
C LYS A 66 -17.64 4.27 -5.05
N GLU A 67 -17.40 5.28 -4.21
CA GLU A 67 -16.83 6.54 -4.67
C GLU A 67 -15.33 6.38 -4.95
N LYS A 68 -14.83 6.96 -6.06
CA LYS A 68 -13.38 7.16 -6.30
C LYS A 68 -12.69 7.96 -5.16
N LYS A 69 -13.48 8.47 -4.21
CA LYS A 69 -13.11 9.33 -3.10
C LYS A 69 -13.67 8.75 -1.79
N PRO A 70 -13.15 7.62 -1.28
CA PRO A 70 -13.67 6.99 -0.06
C PRO A 70 -13.69 7.93 1.17
N HIS A 71 -12.79 8.92 1.21
CA HIS A 71 -12.76 9.96 2.25
C HIS A 71 -14.05 10.81 2.31
N MET A 72 -14.76 11.01 1.19
CA MET A 72 -16.04 11.72 1.18
C MET A 72 -17.13 10.88 1.83
N THR A 73 -17.20 9.59 1.50
CA THR A 73 -18.12 8.64 2.16
C THR A 73 -17.85 8.56 3.66
N PHE A 74 -16.58 8.52 4.09
CA PHE A 74 -16.22 8.55 5.51
C PHE A 74 -16.68 9.84 6.21
N THR A 75 -16.49 10.99 5.55
CA THR A 75 -16.95 12.28 6.10
C THR A 75 -18.47 12.30 6.28
N LYS A 76 -19.22 11.76 5.31
CA LYS A 76 -20.67 11.65 5.40
C LYS A 76 -21.11 10.73 6.54
N TRP A 77 -20.48 9.57 6.71
CA TRP A 77 -20.80 8.67 7.82
C TRP A 77 -20.47 9.29 9.18
N ALA A 78 -19.40 10.08 9.29
CA ALA A 78 -19.08 10.73 10.55
C ALA A 78 -20.18 11.70 11.03
N GLN A 79 -20.97 12.28 10.11
CA GLN A 79 -22.11 13.13 10.47
C GLN A 79 -23.24 12.33 11.15
N THR A 80 -23.36 11.03 10.84
CA THR A 80 -24.40 10.15 11.39
C THR A 80 -23.90 9.34 12.58
N TYR A 81 -22.69 8.79 12.50
CA TYR A 81 -22.14 7.84 13.48
C TYR A 81 -21.14 8.48 14.45
N GLY A 82 -20.84 9.77 14.26
CA GLY A 82 -19.93 10.53 15.11
C GLY A 82 -18.48 10.51 14.64
N PRO A 83 -17.58 11.13 15.42
CA PRO A 83 -16.18 11.36 15.02
C PRO A 83 -15.30 10.10 15.06
N ILE A 84 -15.79 9.01 15.65
CA ILE A 84 -15.12 7.71 15.71
C ILE A 84 -16.17 6.61 15.51
N TYR A 85 -15.96 5.74 14.54
CA TYR A 85 -16.89 4.65 14.22
C TYR A 85 -16.15 3.51 13.51
N SER A 86 -16.78 2.33 13.44
CA SER A 86 -16.25 1.16 12.74
C SER A 86 -17.02 0.89 11.45
N ILE A 87 -16.30 0.32 10.49
CA ILE A 87 -16.84 -0.26 9.25
C ILE A 87 -16.24 -1.66 9.07
N LYS A 88 -16.92 -2.49 8.28
CA LYS A 88 -16.42 -3.80 7.86
C LYS A 88 -16.06 -3.77 6.38
N THR A 89 -14.91 -4.34 6.01
CA THR A 89 -14.51 -4.52 4.60
C THR A 89 -14.12 -5.98 4.40
N GLY A 90 -15.08 -6.77 3.92
CA GLY A 90 -15.00 -8.23 3.98
C GLY A 90 -14.89 -8.73 5.42
N ALA A 91 -13.86 -9.52 5.70
CA ALA A 91 -13.55 -10.04 7.03
C ALA A 91 -12.81 -9.05 7.95
N ASN A 92 -12.40 -7.89 7.44
CA ASN A 92 -11.63 -6.91 8.21
C ASN A 92 -12.56 -5.87 8.86
N THR A 93 -12.26 -5.49 10.11
CA THR A 93 -12.86 -4.32 10.76
C THR A 93 -11.90 -3.15 10.66
N ILE A 94 -12.39 -2.00 10.21
CA ILE A 94 -11.64 -0.75 10.11
C ILE A 94 -12.27 0.26 11.07
N ILE A 95 -11.44 0.92 11.87
CA ILE A 95 -11.85 2.04 12.71
C ILE A 95 -11.54 3.33 11.96
N VAL A 96 -12.55 4.17 11.76
CA VAL A 96 -12.41 5.47 11.10
C VAL A 96 -12.36 6.57 12.16
N LEU A 97 -11.35 7.42 12.07
CA LEU A 97 -11.16 8.59 12.92
C LEU A 97 -11.42 9.84 12.06
N ASN A 98 -12.45 10.60 12.37
CA ASN A 98 -12.90 11.73 11.55
C ASN A 98 -13.03 13.05 12.32
N SER A 99 -12.22 13.23 13.37
CA SER A 99 -12.03 14.52 14.08
C SER A 99 -10.56 14.75 14.39
N VAL A 100 -10.17 16.01 14.52
CA VAL A 100 -8.79 16.40 14.80
C VAL A 100 -8.38 15.93 16.19
N GLU A 101 -9.28 16.00 17.16
CA GLU A 101 -9.05 15.64 18.57
C GLU A 101 -8.72 14.15 18.68
N VAL A 102 -9.57 13.29 18.09
CA VAL A 102 -9.38 11.83 18.12
C VAL A 102 -8.16 11.42 17.29
N ALA A 103 -7.94 12.04 16.11
CA ALA A 103 -6.76 11.76 15.30
C ALA A 103 -5.47 12.16 16.03
N LYS A 104 -5.46 13.29 16.74
CA LYS A 104 -4.32 13.74 17.55
C LYS A 104 -4.07 12.78 18.71
N GLU A 105 -5.10 12.35 19.43
CA GLU A 105 -4.93 11.38 20.51
C GLU A 105 -4.34 10.06 19.98
N ALA A 106 -4.88 9.53 18.88
CA ALA A 106 -4.41 8.28 18.29
C ALA A 106 -3.00 8.37 17.70
N MET A 107 -2.72 9.39 16.89
CA MET A 107 -1.48 9.51 16.11
C MET A 107 -0.33 10.18 16.86
N VAL A 108 -0.59 10.85 18.00
CA VAL A 108 0.44 11.51 18.81
C VAL A 108 0.54 10.85 20.18
N THR A 109 -0.54 10.89 20.97
CA THR A 109 -0.51 10.44 22.37
C THR A 109 -0.41 8.91 22.48
N ARG A 110 -1.14 8.19 21.63
CA ARG A 110 -1.25 6.72 21.66
C ARG A 110 -0.61 6.03 20.45
N PHE A 111 0.28 6.70 19.75
CA PHE A 111 0.86 6.20 18.50
C PHE A 111 1.49 4.82 18.64
N SER A 112 2.19 4.56 19.74
CA SER A 112 2.82 3.26 20.02
C SER A 112 1.82 2.10 20.10
N SER A 113 0.57 2.35 20.48
CA SER A 113 -0.49 1.34 20.51
C SER A 113 -1.05 1.01 19.13
N ILE A 114 -0.85 1.89 18.13
CA ILE A 114 -1.37 1.74 16.77
C ILE A 114 -0.25 1.71 15.70
N SER A 115 1.00 1.52 16.13
CA SER A 115 2.16 1.65 15.24
C SER A 115 2.43 0.44 14.36
N THR A 116 1.72 -0.68 14.57
CA THR A 116 1.79 -1.86 13.72
C THR A 116 0.97 -1.65 12.46
N ARG A 117 1.58 -1.85 11.30
CA ARG A 117 0.95 -1.64 9.99
C ARG A 117 0.52 -2.98 9.41
N LYS A 118 -0.79 -3.11 9.16
CA LYS A 118 -1.32 -4.18 8.30
C LYS A 118 -1.28 -3.70 6.85
N LEU A 119 -0.45 -4.34 6.02
CA LEU A 119 -0.32 -4.00 4.61
C LEU A 119 -1.12 -4.96 3.72
N SER A 120 -1.50 -4.49 2.53
CA SER A 120 -2.01 -5.34 1.45
C SER A 120 -0.91 -6.26 0.93
N LYS A 121 -1.28 -7.35 0.24
CA LYS A 121 -0.29 -8.25 -0.38
C LYS A 121 0.63 -7.51 -1.35
N ALA A 122 0.06 -6.60 -2.16
CA ALA A 122 0.84 -5.76 -3.08
C ALA A 122 1.84 -4.87 -2.35
N LEU A 123 1.41 -4.14 -1.31
CA LEU A 123 2.29 -3.26 -0.55
C LEU A 123 3.41 -4.05 0.13
N THR A 124 3.12 -5.21 0.71
CA THR A 124 4.15 -6.08 1.30
C THR A 124 5.20 -6.48 0.26
N ILE A 125 4.78 -6.90 -0.93
CA ILE A 125 5.71 -7.33 -2.00
C ILE A 125 6.54 -6.15 -2.54
N LEU A 126 5.89 -5.01 -2.82
CA LEU A 126 6.54 -3.84 -3.40
C LEU A 126 7.46 -3.10 -2.42
N THR A 127 7.19 -3.21 -1.12
CA THR A 127 8.01 -2.61 -0.05
C THR A 127 9.01 -3.58 0.57
N SER A 128 9.25 -4.72 -0.09
CA SER A 128 10.17 -5.78 0.36
C SER A 128 9.95 -6.17 1.82
N ASP A 129 8.69 -6.45 2.17
CA ASP A 129 8.24 -6.78 3.53
C ASP A 129 8.56 -5.70 4.57
N LYS A 130 7.95 -4.52 4.38
CA LYS A 130 8.00 -3.40 5.33
C LYS A 130 9.40 -2.79 5.54
N THR A 131 10.31 -2.87 4.57
CA THR A 131 11.64 -2.23 4.68
C THR A 131 11.61 -0.74 4.34
N MET A 132 10.56 -0.26 3.67
CA MET A 132 10.36 1.18 3.44
C MET A 132 9.89 1.88 4.72
N VAL A 133 10.54 2.99 5.11
CA VAL A 133 10.23 3.74 6.36
C VAL A 133 8.75 4.10 6.51
N ALA A 134 8.09 4.46 5.41
CA ALA A 134 6.66 4.80 5.41
C ALA A 134 5.75 3.60 5.73
N MET A 135 6.22 2.38 5.51
CA MET A 135 5.47 1.12 5.65
C MET A 135 6.02 0.21 6.75
N SER A 136 7.14 0.57 7.38
CA SER A 136 7.74 -0.17 8.47
C SER A 136 6.96 -0.01 9.78
N ASP A 137 6.93 -1.09 10.55
CA ASP A 137 6.45 -1.06 11.93
C ASP A 137 7.41 -0.20 12.78
N TYR A 138 6.90 0.46 13.82
CA TYR A 138 7.73 1.32 14.67
C TYR A 138 8.64 0.50 15.60
N ASN A 139 9.80 0.09 15.06
CA ASN A 139 10.83 -0.70 15.73
C ASN A 139 12.22 -0.03 15.59
N GLU A 140 13.28 -0.68 16.06
CA GLU A 140 14.64 -0.15 15.97
C GLU A 140 15.11 0.07 14.52
N PHE A 141 14.68 -0.76 13.59
CA PHE A 141 14.94 -0.56 12.16
C PHE A 141 14.31 0.76 11.68
N HIS A 142 13.02 1.00 11.96
CA HIS A 142 12.34 2.25 11.60
C HIS A 142 13.06 3.47 12.18
N LYS A 143 13.39 3.45 13.48
CA LYS A 143 14.10 4.55 14.14
C LYS A 143 15.47 4.81 13.50
N THR A 144 16.21 3.74 13.22
CA THR A 144 17.54 3.81 12.62
C THR A 144 17.46 4.43 11.23
N VAL A 145 16.67 3.86 10.32
CA VAL A 145 16.58 4.35 8.94
C VAL A 145 16.02 5.79 8.90
N LYS A 146 14.99 6.09 9.71
CA LYS A 146 14.43 7.45 9.82
C LYS A 146 15.49 8.46 10.27
N ARG A 147 16.30 8.13 11.29
CA ARG A 147 17.39 8.99 11.75
C ARG A 147 18.39 9.25 10.64
N HIS A 148 18.77 8.23 9.86
CA HIS A 148 19.69 8.39 8.75
C HIS A 148 19.13 9.28 7.63
N MET A 149 17.86 9.08 7.25
CA MET A 149 17.20 9.93 6.26
C MET A 149 17.14 11.39 6.72
N LEU A 150 16.80 11.64 7.99
CA LEU A 150 16.80 12.98 8.56
C LEU A 150 18.21 13.59 8.60
N THR A 151 19.23 12.87 9.04
CA THR A 151 20.58 13.43 9.15
C THR A 151 21.21 13.72 7.78
N ASN A 152 21.00 12.84 6.80
CA ASN A 152 21.76 12.88 5.54
C ASN A 152 21.01 13.50 4.36
N VAL A 153 19.67 13.49 4.37
CA VAL A 153 18.85 13.98 3.25
C VAL A 153 17.93 15.11 3.69
N LEU A 154 17.02 14.84 4.64
CA LEU A 154 15.86 15.71 4.90
C LEU A 154 16.12 16.81 5.94
N GLY A 155 17.15 16.67 6.77
CA GLY A 155 17.44 17.57 7.88
C GLY A 155 18.03 18.90 7.42
N PRO A 156 18.00 19.94 8.29
CA PRO A 156 18.37 21.30 7.91
C PRO A 156 19.81 21.40 7.40
N THR A 157 20.74 20.68 8.02
CA THR A 157 22.15 20.66 7.58
C THR A 157 22.32 20.01 6.22
N ALA A 158 21.66 18.88 5.97
CA ALA A 158 21.67 18.21 4.66
C ALA A 158 21.02 19.09 3.58
N GLN A 159 19.89 19.72 3.89
CA GLN A 159 19.22 20.64 2.99
C GLN A 159 20.07 21.89 2.70
N ARG A 160 20.87 22.40 3.65
CA ARG A 160 21.85 23.47 3.35
C ARG A 160 22.94 22.99 2.38
N ARG A 161 23.47 21.78 2.55
CA ARG A 161 24.47 21.18 1.64
C ARG A 161 23.96 21.08 0.20
N HIS A 162 22.67 20.77 0.03
CA HIS A 162 22.04 20.64 -1.28
C HIS A 162 21.39 21.93 -1.80
N ARG A 163 21.66 23.09 -1.18
CA ARG A 163 21.07 24.37 -1.60
C ARG A 163 21.37 24.70 -3.06
N LEU A 164 22.63 24.61 -3.47
CA LEU A 164 23.04 24.89 -4.85
C LEU A 164 22.30 24.02 -5.87
N HIS A 165 22.06 22.74 -5.56
CA HIS A 165 21.31 21.86 -6.46
C HIS A 165 19.85 22.29 -6.61
N ARG A 166 19.23 22.82 -5.55
CA ARG A 166 17.86 23.35 -5.63
C ARG A 166 17.80 24.67 -6.38
N ASP A 167 18.76 25.56 -6.14
CA ASP A 167 18.81 26.87 -6.81
C ASP A 167 18.96 26.68 -8.33
N ILE A 168 19.87 25.81 -8.76
CA ILE A 168 20.02 25.42 -10.19
C ILE A 168 18.73 24.82 -10.75
N LEU A 169 18.04 23.97 -9.98
CA LEU A 169 16.78 23.36 -10.43
C LEU A 169 15.69 24.40 -10.67
N ILE A 170 15.58 25.37 -9.75
CA ILE A 170 14.61 26.46 -9.85
C ILE A 170 14.92 27.29 -11.08
N GLU A 171 16.18 27.71 -11.28
CA GLU A 171 16.60 28.47 -12.45
C GLU A 171 16.28 27.74 -13.75
N TYR A 172 16.68 26.46 -13.87
CA TYR A 172 16.40 25.65 -15.05
C TYR A 172 14.90 25.49 -15.32
N THR A 173 14.10 25.25 -14.27
CA THR A 173 12.63 25.14 -14.38
C THR A 173 12.01 26.46 -14.86
N MET A 174 12.50 27.59 -14.34
CA MET A 174 12.03 28.91 -14.77
C MET A 174 12.39 29.17 -16.23
N ASP A 175 13.61 28.84 -16.66
CA ASP A 175 14.05 29.01 -18.05
C ASP A 175 13.19 28.19 -19.02
N GLN A 176 12.90 26.93 -18.69
CA GLN A 176 12.01 26.09 -19.50
C GLN A 176 10.60 26.68 -19.59
N LEU A 177 10.07 27.18 -18.47
CA LEU A 177 8.76 27.84 -18.44
C LEU A 177 8.77 29.11 -19.31
N TYR A 178 9.78 29.95 -19.19
CA TYR A 178 9.92 31.17 -19.98
C TYR A 178 10.07 30.88 -21.47
N ALA A 179 10.87 29.87 -21.85
CA ALA A 179 11.02 29.44 -23.23
C ALA A 179 9.69 28.93 -23.82
N PHE A 180 8.92 28.18 -23.03
CA PHE A 180 7.59 27.74 -23.44
C PHE A 180 6.65 28.94 -23.65
N LEU A 181 6.59 29.87 -22.68
CA LEU A 181 5.72 31.06 -22.77
C LEU A 181 6.07 31.95 -23.98
N LYS A 182 7.35 32.04 -24.34
CA LYS A 182 7.78 32.77 -25.56
C LYS A 182 7.35 32.07 -26.85
N SER A 183 7.43 30.75 -26.91
CA SER A 183 7.11 29.98 -28.13
C SER A 183 5.60 29.74 -28.31
N SER A 184 4.83 29.66 -27.22
CA SER A 184 3.38 29.50 -27.26
C SER A 184 2.71 30.32 -26.16
N PRO A 185 2.48 31.63 -26.38
CA PRO A 185 1.93 32.55 -25.37
C PRO A 185 0.54 32.17 -24.86
N LEU A 186 -0.25 31.49 -25.70
CA LEU A 186 -1.60 31.00 -25.38
C LEU A 186 -1.65 29.47 -25.25
N GLY A 187 -0.49 28.80 -25.31
CA GLY A 187 -0.39 27.35 -25.21
C GLY A 187 -0.66 26.86 -23.79
N ALA A 188 -1.40 25.76 -23.67
CA ALA A 188 -1.60 25.12 -22.37
C ALA A 188 -0.30 24.50 -21.85
N VAL A 189 0.19 24.95 -20.70
CA VAL A 189 1.36 24.36 -20.02
C VAL A 189 0.92 23.21 -19.12
N THR A 190 1.47 22.02 -19.32
CA THR A 190 1.33 20.93 -18.34
C THR A 190 2.52 20.94 -17.38
N LEU A 191 2.43 21.71 -16.29
CA LEU A 191 3.51 21.87 -15.30
C LEU A 191 4.05 20.54 -14.77
N ARG A 192 3.18 19.52 -14.66
CA ARG A 192 3.57 18.16 -14.26
C ARG A 192 4.76 17.62 -15.08
N LYS A 193 4.74 17.80 -16.40
CA LYS A 193 5.78 17.30 -17.31
C LYS A 193 7.12 18.03 -17.14
N ILE A 194 7.10 19.23 -16.57
CA ILE A 194 8.30 20.03 -16.29
C ILE A 194 8.82 19.70 -14.89
N ILE A 195 7.94 19.64 -13.90
CA ILE A 195 8.33 19.54 -12.48
C ILE A 195 8.71 18.11 -12.07
N GLU A 196 8.01 17.08 -12.56
CA GLU A 196 8.26 15.69 -12.13
C GLU A 196 9.68 15.20 -12.44
N PRO A 197 10.21 15.34 -13.67
CA PRO A 197 11.57 14.90 -13.99
C PRO A 197 12.63 15.64 -13.18
N GLU A 198 12.40 16.92 -12.90
CA GLU A 198 13.32 17.80 -12.17
C GLU A 198 13.38 17.45 -10.68
N ILE A 199 12.22 17.25 -10.03
CA ILE A 199 12.19 16.77 -8.64
C ILE A 199 12.84 15.39 -8.53
N PHE A 200 12.57 14.50 -9.47
CA PHE A 200 13.18 13.17 -9.47
C PHE A 200 14.70 13.22 -9.68
N GLY A 201 15.16 14.02 -10.64
CA GLY A 201 16.59 14.24 -10.88
C GLY A 201 17.29 14.82 -9.65
N LEU A 202 16.69 15.81 -9.00
CA LEU A 202 17.20 16.36 -7.74
C LEU A 202 17.28 15.29 -6.65
N ALA A 203 16.23 14.46 -6.49
CA ALA A 203 16.21 13.40 -5.49
C ALA A 203 17.32 12.36 -5.75
N LEU A 204 17.52 11.94 -7.01
CA LEU A 204 18.62 11.05 -7.39
C LEU A 204 19.98 11.70 -7.13
N LYS A 205 20.14 13.00 -7.44
CA LYS A 205 21.38 13.73 -7.20
C LYS A 205 21.67 13.89 -5.71
N GLN A 206 20.66 14.09 -4.87
CA GLN A 206 20.81 14.11 -3.42
C GLN A 206 21.15 12.73 -2.85
N ALA A 207 20.57 11.67 -3.40
CA ALA A 207 20.79 10.30 -2.94
C ALA A 207 22.14 9.72 -3.38
N LEU A 208 22.56 9.97 -4.63
CA LEU A 208 23.73 9.34 -5.27
C LEU A 208 24.90 10.30 -5.50
N GLY A 209 24.70 11.60 -5.25
CA GLY A 209 25.70 12.64 -5.45
C GLY A 209 26.01 12.94 -6.92
N LYS A 210 25.23 12.41 -7.88
CA LYS A 210 25.40 12.67 -9.32
C LYS A 210 24.07 12.81 -10.03
N ASP A 211 24.09 13.53 -11.14
CA ASP A 211 22.93 13.63 -12.02
C ASP A 211 22.83 12.39 -12.92
N VAL A 212 21.89 11.50 -12.61
CA VAL A 212 21.70 10.25 -13.38
C VAL A 212 20.82 10.53 -14.58
N LYS A 213 21.39 10.44 -15.79
CA LYS A 213 20.64 10.58 -17.05
C LYS A 213 20.10 9.25 -17.55
N SER A 214 20.89 8.20 -17.40
CA SER A 214 20.52 6.83 -17.73
C SER A 214 21.37 5.84 -16.95
N ILE A 215 20.96 4.58 -16.93
CA ILE A 215 21.73 3.48 -16.36
C ILE A 215 21.55 2.19 -17.16
N GLN A 216 22.65 1.49 -17.41
CA GLN A 216 22.60 0.17 -18.02
C GLN A 216 22.16 -0.86 -16.98
N VAL A 217 21.14 -1.64 -17.31
CA VAL A 217 20.60 -2.70 -16.46
C VAL A 217 20.77 -4.03 -17.17
N GLU A 218 21.81 -4.77 -16.76
CA GLU A 218 22.26 -6.02 -17.40
C GLU A 218 21.13 -7.06 -17.47
N GLU A 219 20.38 -7.23 -16.38
CA GLU A 219 19.33 -8.25 -16.25
C GLU A 219 18.06 -7.90 -17.04
N LEU A 220 17.91 -6.63 -17.44
CA LEU A 220 16.85 -6.20 -18.37
C LEU A 220 17.36 -6.13 -19.82
N GLY A 221 18.66 -6.31 -20.05
CA GLY A 221 19.29 -6.19 -21.37
C GLY A 221 19.12 -4.81 -22.02
N THR A 222 18.86 -3.76 -21.23
CA THR A 222 18.55 -2.42 -21.75
C THR A 222 19.19 -1.32 -20.90
N THR A 223 19.27 -0.12 -21.47
CA THR A 223 19.63 1.09 -20.75
C THR A 223 18.36 1.85 -20.40
N LEU A 224 18.11 2.07 -19.11
CA LEU A 224 16.98 2.86 -18.65
C LEU A 224 17.33 4.34 -18.66
N SER A 225 16.55 5.14 -19.37
CA SER A 225 16.54 6.60 -19.26
C SER A 225 16.07 7.09 -17.88
N ARG A 226 16.26 8.38 -17.58
CA ARG A 226 15.74 9.00 -16.35
C ARG A 226 14.22 8.86 -16.25
N GLU A 227 13.51 9.02 -17.36
CA GLU A 227 12.07 8.90 -17.44
C GLU A 227 11.62 7.46 -17.13
N GLU A 228 12.31 6.47 -17.68
CA GLU A 228 12.05 5.06 -17.38
C GLU A 228 12.42 4.69 -15.95
N LEU A 229 13.50 5.26 -15.40
CA LEU A 229 13.85 5.12 -13.99
C LEU A 229 12.75 5.70 -13.10
N PHE A 230 12.22 6.89 -13.41
CA PHE A 230 11.10 7.47 -12.67
C PHE A 230 9.88 6.56 -12.72
N LYS A 231 9.58 6.02 -13.90
CA LYS A 231 8.47 5.08 -14.08
C LYS A 231 8.65 3.83 -13.21
N VAL A 232 9.79 3.15 -13.34
CA VAL A 232 10.07 1.88 -12.66
C VAL A 232 10.22 2.04 -11.15
N LEU A 233 10.83 3.12 -10.67
CA LEU A 233 11.11 3.32 -9.26
C LEU A 233 9.94 3.97 -8.50
N ILE A 234 9.11 4.76 -9.18
CA ILE A 234 8.07 5.58 -8.55
C ILE A 234 6.68 5.27 -9.10
N THR A 235 6.45 5.46 -10.40
CA THR A 235 5.09 5.40 -10.98
C THR A 235 4.50 3.99 -10.89
N ASP A 236 5.20 2.98 -11.39
CA ASP A 236 4.70 1.59 -11.43
C ASP A 236 4.44 1.06 -10.00
N PRO A 237 5.35 1.22 -9.02
CA PRO A 237 5.08 0.79 -7.64
C PRO A 237 3.93 1.56 -6.97
N MET A 238 3.75 2.86 -7.27
CA MET A 238 2.63 3.64 -6.75
C MET A 238 1.30 3.14 -7.31
N GLU A 239 1.22 2.86 -8.61
CA GLU A 239 0.04 2.25 -9.24
C GLU A 239 -0.23 0.85 -8.66
N GLY A 240 0.80 0.01 -8.53
CA GLY A 240 0.65 -1.32 -7.91
C GLY A 240 0.25 -1.26 -6.44
N SER A 241 0.59 -0.18 -5.71
CA SER A 241 0.24 -0.02 -4.29
C SER A 241 -1.23 0.33 -4.06
N ILE A 242 -1.88 0.96 -5.06
CA ILE A 242 -3.31 1.28 -5.01
C ILE A 242 -4.17 0.16 -5.62
N ASP A 243 -3.56 -0.75 -6.38
CA ASP A 243 -4.23 -1.94 -6.87
C ASP A 243 -4.66 -2.82 -5.71
N VAL A 244 -5.95 -3.16 -5.70
CA VAL A 244 -6.58 -3.87 -4.61
C VAL A 244 -6.70 -5.35 -4.97
N ASP A 245 -6.04 -6.21 -4.20
CA ASP A 245 -6.32 -7.65 -4.24
C ASP A 245 -7.57 -7.92 -3.43
N TRP A 246 -8.63 -8.41 -4.07
CA TRP A 246 -9.89 -8.72 -3.37
C TRP A 246 -9.67 -9.75 -2.24
N ARG A 247 -8.63 -10.59 -2.35
CA ARG A 247 -8.25 -11.58 -1.33
C ARG A 247 -7.79 -10.95 -0.02
N ASP A 248 -7.36 -9.70 -0.02
CA ASP A 248 -6.99 -8.97 1.20
C ASP A 248 -8.22 -8.71 2.10
N PHE A 249 -9.42 -8.65 1.50
CA PHE A 249 -10.67 -8.54 2.25
C PHE A 249 -11.22 -9.89 2.70
N PHE A 250 -10.83 -10.98 2.04
CA PHE A 250 -11.37 -12.31 2.29
C PHE A 250 -10.24 -13.34 2.50
N PRO A 251 -9.60 -13.35 3.68
CA PRO A 251 -8.45 -14.22 3.94
C PRO A 251 -8.74 -15.72 3.77
N TYR A 252 -9.98 -16.14 3.98
CA TYR A 252 -10.42 -17.52 3.77
C TYR A 252 -10.50 -17.94 2.29
N MET A 253 -10.39 -16.99 1.35
CA MET A 253 -10.33 -17.23 -0.09
C MET A 253 -8.91 -17.07 -0.66
N GLN A 254 -7.87 -17.06 0.17
CA GLN A 254 -6.48 -16.92 -0.28
C GLN A 254 -6.00 -18.07 -1.19
N TRP A 255 -6.64 -19.23 -1.12
CA TRP A 255 -6.36 -20.38 -1.99
C TRP A 255 -6.77 -20.16 -3.45
N VAL A 256 -7.63 -19.17 -3.74
CA VAL A 256 -8.03 -18.85 -5.11
C VAL A 256 -6.87 -18.13 -5.81
N PRO A 257 -6.37 -18.67 -6.94
CA PRO A 257 -5.28 -18.03 -7.66
C PRO A 257 -5.75 -16.73 -8.31
N ASN A 258 -4.94 -15.68 -8.20
CA ASN A 258 -5.12 -14.42 -8.92
C ASN A 258 -3.83 -14.11 -9.69
N LYS A 259 -3.55 -14.95 -10.70
CA LYS A 259 -2.27 -14.95 -11.43
C LYS A 259 -1.97 -13.59 -12.08
N SER A 260 -2.96 -12.98 -12.71
CA SER A 260 -2.78 -11.68 -13.37
C SER A 260 -2.30 -10.59 -12.40
N PHE A 261 -2.90 -10.52 -11.21
CA PHE A 261 -2.46 -9.59 -10.17
C PHE A 261 -1.06 -9.94 -9.65
N GLU A 262 -0.82 -11.22 -9.35
CA GLU A 262 0.47 -11.67 -8.82
C GLU A 262 1.61 -11.43 -9.80
N GLU A 263 1.45 -11.81 -11.06
CA GLU A 263 2.43 -11.58 -12.13
C GLU A 263 2.71 -10.09 -12.32
N LYS A 264 1.67 -9.24 -12.33
CA LYS A 264 1.82 -7.78 -12.44
C LYS A 264 2.68 -7.23 -11.30
N ILE A 265 2.35 -7.56 -10.05
CA ILE A 265 3.08 -7.05 -8.88
C ILE A 265 4.50 -7.61 -8.82
N GLN A 266 4.71 -8.89 -9.16
CA GLN A 266 6.05 -9.49 -9.20
C GLN A 266 6.91 -8.86 -10.30
N GLN A 267 6.35 -8.57 -11.48
CA GLN A 267 7.06 -7.89 -12.55
C GLN A 267 7.49 -6.48 -12.14
N MET A 268 6.61 -5.72 -11.47
CA MET A 268 6.94 -4.40 -10.91
C MET A 268 8.06 -4.50 -9.89
N LYS A 269 7.98 -5.45 -8.95
CA LYS A 269 9.03 -5.70 -7.95
C LYS A 269 10.35 -6.01 -8.63
N PHE A 270 10.37 -6.94 -9.57
CA PHE A 270 11.58 -7.35 -10.28
C PHE A 270 12.25 -6.16 -10.97
N ARG A 271 11.51 -5.43 -11.83
CA ARG A 271 12.03 -4.25 -12.54
C ARG A 271 12.60 -3.21 -11.58
N ARG A 272 11.89 -2.93 -10.47
CA ARG A 272 12.34 -1.98 -9.44
C ARG A 272 13.62 -2.44 -8.76
N GLN A 273 13.69 -3.71 -8.34
CA GLN A 273 14.86 -4.26 -7.66
C GLN A 273 16.08 -4.25 -8.56
N THR A 274 15.96 -4.69 -9.81
CA THR A 274 17.06 -4.69 -10.76
C THR A 274 17.57 -3.28 -11.06
N ALA A 275 16.67 -2.32 -11.28
CA ALA A 275 17.06 -0.92 -11.47
C ALA A 275 17.78 -0.35 -10.24
N MET A 276 17.30 -0.66 -9.03
CA MET A 276 17.94 -0.25 -7.78
C MET A 276 19.32 -0.89 -7.61
N GLN A 277 19.45 -2.19 -7.90
CA GLN A 277 20.72 -2.92 -7.84
C GLN A 277 21.74 -2.36 -8.81
N ALA A 278 21.34 -2.02 -10.04
CA ALA A 278 22.22 -1.35 -11.00
C ALA A 278 22.73 -0.01 -10.44
N LEU A 279 21.85 0.82 -9.87
CA LEU A 279 22.22 2.10 -9.26
C LEU A 279 23.18 1.92 -8.08
N ILE A 280 22.93 0.92 -7.23
CA ILE A 280 23.81 0.57 -6.09
C ILE A 280 25.17 0.09 -6.59
N LYS A 281 25.22 -0.84 -7.55
CA LYS A 281 26.46 -1.41 -8.13
C LYS A 281 27.32 -0.30 -8.73
N GLU A 282 26.73 0.59 -9.51
CA GLU A 282 27.44 1.72 -10.10
C GLU A 282 27.98 2.66 -9.01
N GLN A 283 27.19 2.93 -7.98
CA GLN A 283 27.61 3.78 -6.88
C GLN A 283 28.75 3.16 -6.06
N MET A 284 28.71 1.84 -5.80
CA MET A 284 29.79 1.12 -5.13
C MET A 284 31.09 1.19 -5.93
N LYS A 285 31.02 1.10 -7.27
CA LYS A 285 32.19 1.26 -8.16
C LYS A 285 32.83 2.65 -8.03
N ARG A 286 32.02 3.69 -7.88
CA ARG A 286 32.50 5.09 -7.69
C ARG A 286 33.18 5.28 -6.33
N ILE A 287 32.68 4.60 -5.30
CA ILE A 287 33.32 4.60 -3.98
C ILE A 287 34.65 3.85 -4.04
N SER A 288 34.68 2.66 -4.65
CA SER A 288 35.92 1.87 -4.74
C SER A 288 37.01 2.54 -5.57
N SER A 289 36.64 3.42 -6.51
CA SER A 289 37.57 4.23 -7.30
C SER A 289 37.98 5.55 -6.61
N GLY A 290 37.42 5.86 -5.44
CA GLY A 290 37.74 7.07 -4.67
C GLY A 290 37.07 8.35 -5.18
N GLU A 291 36.16 8.26 -6.16
CA GLU A 291 35.45 9.43 -6.70
C GLU A 291 34.49 10.07 -5.69
N VAL A 292 33.95 9.26 -4.76
CA VAL A 292 32.97 9.71 -3.76
C VAL A 292 33.27 9.02 -2.43
N PRO A 293 33.25 9.74 -1.29
CA PRO A 293 33.37 9.11 0.01
C PRO A 293 32.21 8.13 0.25
N LEU A 294 32.45 7.10 1.08
CA LEU A 294 31.41 6.17 1.50
C LEU A 294 30.25 6.98 2.14
N SER A 295 29.09 6.97 1.50
CA SER A 295 27.89 7.59 2.05
C SER A 295 27.02 6.52 2.70
N MET A 296 26.63 6.69 3.96
CA MET A 296 25.74 5.78 4.70
C MET A 296 24.34 5.62 4.07
N LEU A 297 23.96 6.47 3.11
CA LEU A 297 22.75 6.26 2.29
C LEU A 297 22.80 4.95 1.51
N ILE A 298 23.99 4.51 1.12
CA ILE A 298 24.18 3.27 0.36
C ILE A 298 24.01 2.06 1.27
N GLU A 299 24.47 2.12 2.53
CA GLU A 299 24.22 1.06 3.51
C GLU A 299 22.72 0.87 3.74
N VAL A 300 21.96 1.97 3.84
CA VAL A 300 20.49 1.91 3.94
C VAL A 300 19.86 1.36 2.66
N LEU A 301 20.31 1.81 1.49
CA LEU A 301 19.79 1.35 0.20
C LEU A 301 20.03 -0.15 -0.02
N VAL A 302 21.23 -0.64 0.31
CA VAL A 302 21.63 -2.06 0.22
C VAL A 302 20.78 -2.96 1.11
N HIS A 303 20.37 -2.50 2.30
CA HIS A 303 19.48 -3.27 3.19
C HIS A 303 18.00 -3.19 2.79
N SER A 304 17.62 -2.28 1.88
CA SER A 304 16.23 -2.02 1.45
C SER A 304 15.89 -2.49 0.03
N SER A 305 16.91 -2.89 -0.75
CA SER A 305 16.81 -3.40 -2.13
C SER A 305 16.53 -4.89 -2.19
#